data_AF-A0A831NUA2-F1
#
_entry.id   AF-A0A831NUA2-F1
#
_cell.length_a   1.000
_cell.length_b   1.000
_cell.length_c   1.000
_cell.angle_alpha   90.00
_cell.angle_beta   90.00
_cell.angle_gamma   90.00
#
_symmetry.space_group_name_H-M   'P 1'
#
loop_
_entity.id
_entity.type
_entity.pdbx_description
1 polymer ?
#
loop_
_entity_poly.entity_id
_entity_poly.type
_entity_poly.pdbx_seq_one_letter_code
_entity_poly.pdbx_strand_id
1 'polypeptide(L)' 'FLAEVKERSPETEIIVITGFATTEAAKESFKKGVFDFLAKPFKIGEIAEIIQKAAEKIKQRQAGPDTYNKIA' A
#
# COMPACT_ATOMS: atom_id res chain seq x y z
N PHE A 1 -10.23 -3.16 12.29
CA PHE A 1 -9.06 -3.87 11.73
C PHE A 1 -8.14 -2.97 10.90
N LEU A 2 -8.50 -2.50 9.70
CA LEU A 2 -7.58 -1.68 8.87
C LEU A 2 -7.04 -0.44 9.61
N ALA A 3 -7.92 0.28 10.30
CA ALA A 3 -7.54 1.43 11.12
C ALA A 3 -6.59 1.05 12.27
N GLU A 4 -6.79 -0.12 12.91
CA GLU A 4 -5.95 -0.61 14.01
C GLU A 4 -4.55 -0.99 13.52
N VAL A 5 -4.43 -1.59 12.33
CA VAL A 5 -3.12 -1.85 11.70
C VAL A 5 -2.38 -0.54 11.47
N LYS A 6 -3.07 0.47 10.93
CA LYS A 6 -2.50 1.81 10.72
C LYS A 6 -2.19 2.55 12.01
N GLU A 7 -2.93 2.32 13.08
CA GLU A 7 -2.66 2.92 14.39
C GLU A 7 -1.39 2.30 15.02
N ARG A 8 -1.23 0.98 14.94
CA ARG A 8 -0.06 0.26 15.49
C ARG A 8 1.18 0.43 14.63
N SER A 9 1.02 0.54 13.33
CA SER A 9 2.13 0.68 12.37
C SER A 9 1.68 1.55 11.19
N PRO A 10 1.73 2.89 11.34
CA PRO A 10 1.31 3.84 10.31
C PRO A 10 2.00 3.63 8.95
N GLU A 11 3.24 3.15 9.02
CA GLU A 11 4.14 2.90 7.91
C GLU A 11 3.78 1.68 7.06
N THR A 12 2.94 0.78 7.57
CA THR A 12 2.56 -0.46 6.87
C THR A 12 1.64 -0.16 5.69
N GLU A 13 2.07 -0.44 4.47
CA GLU A 13 1.19 -0.38 3.29
C GLU A 13 0.26 -1.61 3.27
N ILE A 14 -1.03 -1.39 3.04
CA ILE A 14 -2.06 -2.44 3.11
C ILE A 14 -2.64 -2.65 1.72
N ILE A 15 -2.64 -3.89 1.22
CA ILE A 15 -3.30 -4.27 -0.04
C ILE A 15 -4.51 -5.15 0.31
N VAL A 16 -5.71 -4.75 -0.11
CA VAL A 16 -6.93 -5.52 0.13
C VAL A 16 -7.22 -6.40 -1.08
N ILE A 17 -7.48 -7.69 -0.86
CA ILE A 17 -7.85 -8.63 -1.91
C ILE A 17 -9.25 -9.18 -1.64
N THR A 18 -10.19 -9.04 -2.58
CA THR A 18 -11.58 -9.51 -2.37
C THR A 18 -12.24 -10.05 -3.65
N GLY A 19 -13.15 -11.02 -3.51
CA GLY A 19 -14.03 -11.49 -4.59
C GLY A 19 -15.33 -10.71 -4.74
N PHE A 20 -15.66 -9.83 -3.80
CA PHE A 20 -16.83 -8.96 -3.82
C PHE A 20 -16.37 -7.49 -3.87
N ALA A 21 -15.67 -7.14 -4.94
CA ALA A 21 -15.21 -5.78 -5.18
C ALA A 21 -16.41 -4.89 -5.52
N THR A 22 -17.00 -4.23 -4.54
CA THR A 22 -17.92 -3.11 -4.78
C THR A 22 -17.15 -1.80 -4.74
N THR A 23 -17.57 -0.84 -5.57
CA THR A 23 -16.97 0.50 -5.62
C THR A 23 -17.03 1.17 -4.24
N GLU A 24 -18.08 0.92 -3.47
CA GLU A 24 -18.31 1.45 -2.13
C GLU A 24 -17.30 0.89 -1.13
N ALA A 25 -17.09 -0.44 -1.13
CA ALA A 25 -16.14 -1.09 -0.24
C ALA A 25 -14.69 -0.68 -0.56
N ALA A 26 -14.37 -0.50 -1.85
CA ALA A 26 -13.08 0.03 -2.28
C ALA A 26 -12.88 1.46 -1.75
N LYS A 27 -13.85 2.36 -1.97
CA LYS A 27 -13.81 3.74 -1.49
C LYS A 27 -13.65 3.83 0.03
N GLU A 28 -14.35 2.99 0.78
CA GLU A 28 -14.25 2.98 2.24
C GLU A 28 -12.89 2.46 2.73
N SER A 29 -12.31 1.48 2.03
CA SER A 29 -10.98 0.94 2.32
C SER A 29 -9.89 1.98 2.11
N PHE A 30 -9.95 2.76 1.03
CA PHE A 30 -9.01 3.86 0.79
C PHE A 30 -9.06 4.93 1.88
N LYS A 31 -10.26 5.28 2.38
CA LYS A 31 -10.40 6.21 3.53
C LYS A 31 -9.73 5.71 4.81
N LYS A 32 -9.52 4.39 4.93
CA LYS A 32 -8.90 3.73 6.09
C LYS A 32 -7.39 3.52 5.92
N GLY A 33 -6.77 4.12 4.89
CA GLY A 33 -5.32 4.07 4.68
C GLY A 33 -4.83 2.84 3.91
N VAL A 34 -5.71 2.19 3.15
CA VAL A 34 -5.31 1.12 2.22
C VAL A 34 -4.50 1.71 1.07
N PHE A 35 -3.42 1.02 0.70
CA PHE A 35 -2.56 1.37 -0.41
C PHE A 35 -3.23 1.05 -1.74
N ASP A 36 -3.73 -0.17 -1.88
CA ASP A 36 -4.38 -0.62 -3.11
C ASP A 36 -5.42 -1.73 -2.84
N PHE A 37 -6.27 -1.96 -3.83
CA PHE A 37 -7.39 -2.87 -3.77
C PHE A 37 -7.43 -3.75 -5.02
N LEU A 38 -7.39 -5.07 -4.83
CA LEU A 38 -7.34 -6.06 -5.89
C LEU A 38 -8.57 -6.98 -5.87
N ALA A 39 -9.32 -6.98 -6.97
CA ALA A 39 -10.49 -7.85 -7.13
C ALA A 39 -10.08 -9.25 -7.59
N LYS A 40 -10.72 -10.29 -7.07
CA LYS A 40 -10.64 -11.66 -7.60
C LYS A 40 -11.69 -11.87 -8.70
N PRO A 41 -11.38 -12.65 -9.74
CA PRO A 41 -10.06 -13.23 -10.02
C PRO A 41 -9.07 -12.17 -10.54
N PHE A 42 -7.78 -12.35 -10.24
CA PHE A 42 -6.69 -11.51 -10.75
C PHE A 42 -5.57 -12.38 -11.33
N LYS A 43 -4.76 -11.79 -12.20
CA LYS A 43 -3.54 -12.39 -12.74
C LYS A 43 -2.38 -12.19 -11.79
N ILE A 44 -1.43 -13.13 -11.79
CA ILE A 44 -0.21 -13.03 -10.98
C ILE A 44 0.60 -11.76 -11.29
N GLY A 45 0.58 -11.29 -12.54
CA GLY A 45 1.21 -10.03 -12.92
C GLY A 45 0.61 -8.82 -12.19
N GLU A 46 -0.70 -8.78 -12.00
CA GLU A 46 -1.39 -7.66 -11.36
C GLU A 46 -0.98 -7.53 -9.88
N ILE A 47 -0.90 -8.65 -9.15
CA ILE A 47 -0.43 -8.61 -7.75
C ILE A 47 1.05 -8.26 -7.66
N ALA A 48 1.89 -8.73 -8.60
CA ALA A 48 3.31 -8.41 -8.62
C ALA A 48 3.55 -6.90 -8.82
N GLU A 49 2.81 -6.27 -9.74
CA GLU A 49 2.89 -4.82 -9.97
C GLU A 49 2.48 -4.01 -8.73
N ILE A 50 1.40 -4.41 -8.04
CA ILE A 50 0.94 -3.71 -6.83
C ILE A 50 1.99 -3.83 -5.71
N ILE A 51 2.56 -5.02 -5.53
CA ILE A 51 3.62 -5.23 -4.53
C ILE A 51 4.85 -4.40 -4.86
N GLN A 52 5.25 -4.33 -6.14
CA GLN A 52 6.39 -3.51 -6.56
C GLN A 52 6.16 -2.03 -6.23
N LYS A 53 4.99 -1.48 -6.57
CA LYS A 53 4.64 -0.09 -6.26
C LYS A 53 4.62 0.18 -4.74
N ALA A 54 4.09 -0.77 -3.95
CA ALA A 54 4.10 -0.66 -2.50
C ALA A 54 5.53 -0.64 -1.94
N ALA A 55 6.41 -1.51 -2.44
CA ALA A 55 7.81 -1.58 -2.03
C ALA A 55 8.59 -0.30 -2.41
N GLU A 56 8.33 0.25 -3.59
CA GLU A 56 8.91 1.54 -4.03
C GLU A 56 8.48 2.68 -3.13
N LYS A 57 7.19 2.76 -2.76
CA LYS A 57 6.69 3.77 -1.82
C LYS A 57 7.33 3.66 -0.44
N ILE A 58 7.52 2.44 0.06
CA ILE A 58 8.21 2.18 1.34
C ILE A 58 9.67 2.66 1.26
N LYS A 59 10.39 2.36 0.17
CA LYS A 59 11.76 2.83 -0.05
C LYS A 59 11.86 4.35 -0.14
N GLN A 60 10.97 4.99 -0.89
CA GLN A 60 10.94 6.46 -1.03
C GLN A 60 10.73 7.16 0.31
N ARG A 61 9.88 6.60 1.18
CA ARG A 61 9.65 7.17 2.51
C ARG A 61 10.85 7.01 3.44
N GLN A 62 11.58 5.89 3.33
CA GLN A 62 12.83 5.67 4.08
C GLN A 62 13.99 6.54 3.58
N ALA A 63 13.92 7.04 2.34
CA ALA A 63 14.94 7.89 1.73
C ALA A 63 14.77 9.40 1.99
N GLY A 64 14.17 9.79 3.13
CA GLY A 64 14.17 11.18 3.63
C GLY A 64 15.59 11.76 3.80
N PRO A 65 15.74 13.09 3.99
CA PRO A 65 16.73 13.99 3.33
C PRO A 65 18.23 13.85 3.68
N ASP A 66 18.72 12.67 4.06
CA ASP A 66 20.12 12.48 4.49
C ASP A 66 21.11 12.12 3.37
N THR A 67 20.69 12.12 2.10
CA THR A 67 21.61 11.78 0.99
C THR A 67 22.50 12.93 0.53
N TYR A 68 22.33 14.16 1.03
CA TYR A 68 23.14 15.31 0.62
C TYR A 68 24.47 15.46 1.38
N ASN A 69 24.68 14.74 2.49
CA ASN A 69 25.87 14.93 3.35
C ASN A 69 26.93 13.82 3.23
N LYS A 70 26.92 13.04 2.14
CA LYS A 70 27.88 11.94 1.91
C LYS A 70 28.98 12.24 0.86
N ILE A 71 29.10 13.49 0.43
CA ILE A 71 30.11 13.94 -0.55
C ILE A 71 31.01 15.09 -0.06
N ALA A 72 31.03 15.37 1.24
CA ALA A 72 31.99 16.32 1.84
C ALA A 72 33.26 15.59 2.30
#